data_AF-A0A261C3J7-F1
#
_entry.id   AF-A0A261C3J7-F1
#
_cell.length_a   1.000
_cell.length_b   1.000
_cell.length_c   1.000
_cell.angle_alpha   90.00
_cell.angle_beta   90.00
_cell.angle_gamma   90.00
#
_symmetry.space_group_name_H-M   'P 1'
#
loop_
_entity.id
_entity.type
_entity.pdbx_description
1 polymer ?
#
loop_
_entity_poly.entity_id
_entity_poly.type
_entity_poly.pdbx_seq_one_letter_code
_entity_poly.pdbx_strand_id
1 'polypeptide(L)'
;MALFASHFIYRYGSIDTSFGKRFTSGWKLGIILLFPVVYSLWWAAVVRICFWPNDDMKEYTRDLIMKTVGQDVENISYIGTMFYQCKTGNDEEVLNPIAWVG
;
A
#
# COMPACT_ATOMS: atom_id res chain seq x y z
N MET A 1 5.79 -4.42 -7.65
CA MET A 1 6.16 -5.86 -7.74
C MET A 1 5.23 -6.67 -8.63
N ALA A 2 3.90 -6.57 -8.48
CA ALA A 2 2.95 -7.38 -9.27
C ALA A 2 3.06 -7.19 -10.80
N LEU A 3 3.26 -5.96 -11.28
CA LEU A 3 3.45 -5.65 -12.70
C LEU A 3 4.68 -6.34 -13.31
N PHE A 4 5.80 -6.34 -12.59
CA PHE A 4 7.03 -7.00 -13.04
C PHE A 4 6.88 -8.52 -13.10
N ALA A 5 6.14 -9.11 -12.15
CA ALA A 5 5.83 -10.54 -12.16
C ALA A 5 4.97 -10.92 -13.38
N SER A 6 3.89 -10.18 -13.67
CA SER A 6 3.05 -10.43 -14.86
C SER A 6 3.83 -10.25 -16.16
N HIS A 7 4.69 -9.24 -16.25
CA HIS A 7 5.56 -9.03 -17.41
C HIS A 7 6.58 -10.15 -17.60
N PHE A 8 7.17 -10.64 -16.51
CA PHE A 8 8.08 -11.78 -16.53
C PHE A 8 7.38 -13.07 -17.02
N ILE A 9 6.18 -13.36 -16.50
CA ILE A 9 5.39 -14.53 -16.90
C ILE A 9 5.02 -14.47 -18.39
N TYR A 10 4.62 -13.29 -18.87
CA TYR A 10 4.35 -13.07 -20.29
C TYR A 10 5.60 -13.36 -21.16
N ARG A 11 6.75 -12.78 -20.78
CA ARG A 11 8.00 -12.96 -21.53
C ARG A 11 8.44 -14.42 -21.55
N TYR A 12 8.32 -15.11 -20.40
CA TYR A 12 8.64 -16.53 -20.32
C TYR A 12 7.73 -17.39 -21.21
N GLY A 13 6.41 -17.13 -21.20
CA GLY A 13 5.46 -17.84 -22.07
C GLY A 13 5.58 -17.53 -23.56
N SER A 14 6.27 -16.44 -23.94
CA SER A 14 6.61 -16.16 -25.34
C SER A 14 7.85 -16.93 -25.84
N ILE A 15 8.72 -17.35 -24.91
CA ILE A 15 9.96 -18.08 -25.22
C ILE A 15 9.71 -19.59 -25.21
N ASP A 16 8.99 -20.09 -24.20
CA ASP A 16 8.60 -21.49 -24.11
C ASP A 16 7.16 -21.68 -24.62
N THR A 17 7.04 -22.22 -25.82
CA THR A 17 5.77 -22.45 -26.50
C THR A 17 4.86 -23.46 -25.79
N SER A 18 5.44 -24.42 -25.05
CA SER A 18 4.70 -25.41 -24.25
C SER A 18 4.04 -24.74 -23.04
N PHE A 19 4.84 -23.95 -22.30
CA PHE A 19 4.34 -23.14 -21.20
C PHE A 19 3.31 -22.10 -21.68
N GLY A 20 3.61 -21.42 -22.80
CA GLY A 20 2.77 -20.37 -23.34
C GLY A 20 1.39 -20.85 -23.76
N LYS A 21 1.31 -22.01 -24.45
CA LYS A 21 0.02 -22.65 -24.79
C LYS A 21 -0.81 -22.97 -23.54
N ARG A 22 -0.15 -23.38 -22.45
CA ARG A 22 -0.80 -23.80 -21.22
C ARG A 22 -1.32 -22.62 -20.40
N PHE A 23 -0.51 -21.57 -20.23
CA PHE A 23 -0.75 -20.51 -19.25
C PHE A 23 -0.96 -19.10 -19.84
N THR A 24 -0.35 -18.77 -20.97
CA THR A 24 -0.41 -17.40 -21.55
C THR A 24 -1.17 -17.34 -22.88
N SER A 25 -1.87 -18.40 -23.26
CA SER A 25 -2.63 -18.47 -24.52
C SER A 25 -3.99 -17.78 -24.40
N GLY A 26 -4.25 -16.83 -25.31
CA GLY A 26 -5.54 -16.17 -25.46
C GLY A 26 -6.06 -15.52 -24.18
N TRP A 27 -7.30 -15.85 -23.80
CA TRP A 27 -8.00 -15.26 -22.65
C TRP A 27 -7.30 -15.48 -21.30
N LYS A 28 -6.48 -16.53 -21.17
CA LYS A 28 -5.73 -16.82 -19.93
C LYS A 28 -4.73 -15.72 -19.59
N LEU A 29 -4.15 -15.07 -20.60
CA LEU A 29 -3.27 -13.92 -20.40
C LEU A 29 -4.03 -12.73 -19.79
N GLY A 30 -5.28 -12.51 -20.22
CA GLY A 30 -6.14 -11.48 -19.67
C GLY A 30 -6.38 -11.66 -18.16
N ILE A 31 -6.58 -12.90 -17.71
CA ILE A 31 -6.74 -13.23 -16.28
C ILE A 31 -5.45 -12.92 -15.51
N ILE A 32 -4.27 -13.27 -16.04
CA ILE A 32 -2.98 -12.99 -15.41
C ILE A 32 -2.73 -11.48 -15.29
N LEU A 33 -3.17 -10.69 -16.28
CA LEU A 33 -3.09 -9.23 -16.26
C LEU A 33 -4.13 -8.57 -15.36
N LEU A 34 -5.20 -9.28 -14.97
CA LEU A 34 -6.24 -8.76 -14.09
C LEU A 34 -5.79 -8.77 -12.61
N PHE A 35 -4.98 -9.74 -12.20
CA PHE A 35 -4.41 -9.80 -10.84
C PHE A 35 -3.68 -8.53 -10.40
N PRO A 36 -2.72 -7.96 -11.17
CA PRO A 36 -2.05 -6.72 -10.76
C PRO A 36 -3.01 -5.53 -10.71
N VAL A 37 -4.05 -5.49 -11.54
CA VAL A 37 -5.07 -4.41 -11.49
C VAL A 37 -5.88 -4.50 -10.20
N VAL A 38 -6.44 -5.67 -9.90
CA VAL A 38 -7.21 -5.88 -8.65
C VAL A 38 -6.35 -5.60 -7.43
N TYR A 39 -5.12 -6.09 -7.41
CA TYR A 39 -4.19 -5.85 -6.32
C TYR A 39 -3.85 -4.36 -6.18
N SER A 40 -3.67 -3.63 -7.29
CA SER A 40 -3.41 -2.19 -7.25
C SER A 40 -4.61 -1.39 -6.71
N LEU A 41 -5.84 -1.77 -7.05
CA LEU A 41 -7.05 -1.14 -6.55
C LEU A 41 -7.23 -1.41 -5.05
N TRP A 42 -7.02 -2.67 -4.63
CA TRP A 42 -7.03 -3.04 -3.22
C TRP A 42 -6.01 -2.23 -2.44
N TRP A 43 -4.74 -2.20 -2.89
CA TRP A 43 -3.69 -1.49 -2.18
C TRP A 43 -3.90 0.02 -2.17
N ALA A 44 -4.41 0.60 -3.26
CA ALA A 44 -4.79 2.01 -3.29
C ALA A 44 -5.89 2.32 -2.26
N ALA A 45 -6.88 1.44 -2.10
CA ALA A 45 -7.90 1.59 -1.06
C ALA A 45 -7.30 1.49 0.34
N VAL A 46 -6.40 0.52 0.59
CA VAL A 46 -5.71 0.40 1.88
C VAL A 46 -4.93 1.67 2.21
N VAL A 47 -4.14 2.19 1.26
CA VAL A 47 -3.40 3.46 1.44
C VAL A 47 -4.35 4.61 1.75
N ARG A 48 -5.46 4.70 1.01
CA ARG A 48 -6.47 5.75 1.19
C ARG A 48 -7.16 5.68 2.55
N ILE A 49 -7.37 4.48 3.11
CA ILE A 49 -8.13 4.29 4.34
C ILE A 49 -7.22 4.34 5.57
N CYS A 50 -6.07 3.67 5.51
CA CYS A 50 -5.21 3.47 6.68
C CYS A 50 -4.14 4.56 6.84
N PHE A 51 -3.74 5.20 5.73
CA PHE A 51 -2.64 6.16 5.70
C PHE A 51 -3.09 7.56 5.28
N TRP A 52 -4.40 7.83 5.31
CA TRP A 52 -4.90 9.17 5.03
C TRP A 52 -4.38 10.15 6.08
N PRO A 53 -3.98 11.38 5.70
CA PRO A 53 -3.58 12.39 6.66
C PRO A 53 -4.68 12.65 7.68
N ASN A 54 -4.39 12.42 8.96
CA ASN A 54 -5.20 12.82 10.10
C ASN A 54 -4.43 13.84 10.93
N ASP A 55 -5.11 14.82 11.49
CA ASP A 55 -4.50 15.89 12.29
C ASP A 55 -3.83 15.34 13.56
N ASP A 56 -4.39 14.31 14.19
CA ASP A 56 -3.79 13.64 15.36
C ASP A 56 -2.42 13.02 15.04
N MET A 57 -2.33 12.35 13.89
CA MET A 57 -1.07 11.74 13.43
C MET A 57 -0.07 12.82 13.03
N LYS A 58 -0.55 13.91 12.41
CA LYS A 58 0.31 15.04 12.03
C LYS A 58 0.98 15.63 13.26
N GLU A 59 0.23 15.85 14.33
CA GLU A 59 0.75 16.40 15.58
C GLU A 59 1.69 15.43 16.30
N TYR A 60 1.33 14.14 16.38
CA TYR A 60 2.19 13.10 16.94
C TYR A 60 3.54 12.98 16.22
N THR A 61 3.53 13.04 14.89
CA THR A 61 4.73 12.79 14.08
C THR A 61 5.57 14.04 13.86
N ARG A 62 5.02 15.24 14.12
CA ARG A 62 5.68 16.54 13.92
C ARG A 62 6.99 16.64 14.69
N ASP A 63 6.97 16.34 15.98
CA ASP A 63 8.16 16.44 16.84
C ASP A 63 9.24 15.42 16.44
N LEU A 64 8.84 14.20 16.08
CA LEU A 64 9.75 13.15 15.65
C LEU A 64 10.43 13.52 14.33
N ILE A 65 9.65 14.00 13.36
CA ILE A 65 10.14 14.42 12.04
C ILE A 65 11.02 15.66 12.16
N MET A 66 10.63 16.64 12.97
CA MET A 66 11.44 17.84 13.22
C MET A 66 12.80 17.47 13.83
N LYS A 67 12.83 16.57 14.83
CA LYS A 67 14.09 16.10 15.43
C LYS A 67 14.98 15.32 14.46
N THR A 68 14.38 14.56 13.55
CA THR A 68 15.13 13.64 12.67
C THR A 68 15.57 14.28 11.37
N VAL A 69 14.69 15.09 10.77
CA VAL A 69 14.85 15.65 9.41
C VAL A 69 15.07 17.17 9.45
N GLY A 70 14.71 17.86 10.54
CA GLY A 70 14.87 19.31 10.67
C GLY A 70 13.91 20.12 9.79
N GLN A 71 12.82 19.52 9.33
CA GLN A 71 11.81 20.14 8.46
C GLN A 71 10.42 19.99 9.08
N ASP A 72 9.54 20.94 8.78
CA ASP A 72 8.13 20.81 9.17
C ASP A 72 7.48 19.64 8.41
N VAL A 73 6.59 18.95 9.10
CA VAL A 73 5.83 17.79 8.58
C VAL A 73 5.04 18.17 7.33
N GLU A 74 4.60 19.42 7.23
CA GLU A 74 3.86 19.93 6.07
C GLU A 74 4.72 20.04 4.79
N ASN A 75 6.04 20.13 4.95
CA ASN A 75 6.98 20.29 3.83
C ASN A 75 7.54 18.95 3.33
N ILE A 76 7.14 17.82 3.91
CA ILE A 76 7.63 16.50 3.52
C ILE A 76 6.49 15.52 3.24
N SER A 77 6.68 14.66 2.25
CA SER A 77 5.78 13.51 2.05
C SER A 77 6.22 12.37 2.95
N TYR A 78 5.33 11.95 3.85
CA TYR A 78 5.51 10.78 4.70
C TYR A 78 4.29 9.86 4.62
N ILE A 79 4.51 8.57 4.87
CA ILE A 79 3.46 7.57 4.99
C ILE A 79 3.62 6.96 6.38
N GLY A 80 2.58 7.04 7.19
CA GLY A 80 2.58 6.54 8.56
C GLY A 80 1.17 6.14 8.99
N THR A 81 1.11 5.25 9.97
CA THR A 81 -0.14 4.87 10.62
C THR A 81 0.07 4.87 12.13
N MET A 82 -0.96 5.24 12.86
CA MET A 82 -0.95 5.30 14.31
C MET A 82 -1.78 4.13 14.86
N PHE A 83 -1.10 3.17 15.49
CA PHE A 83 -1.74 1.95 16.03
C PHE A 83 -2.56 2.21 17.30
N TYR A 84 -2.23 3.26 18.04
CA TYR A 84 -2.88 3.63 19.30
C TYR A 84 -3.31 5.10 19.22
N GLN A 85 -4.59 5.39 19.39
CA GLN A 85 -5.13 6.75 19.37
C GLN A 85 -5.61 7.14 20.77
N CYS A 86 -5.16 8.29 21.27
CA CYS A 86 -5.74 8.88 22.48
C CYS A 86 -7.00 9.64 22.08
N LYS A 87 -8.13 9.32 22.71
CA LYS A 87 -9.35 10.13 22.56
C LYS A 87 -9.18 11.40 23.39
N THR A 88 -9.42 12.57 22.78
CA THR A 88 -9.42 13.86 23.48
C THR A 88 -10.24 13.79 24.78
N GLY A 89 -9.55 13.80 25.92
CA GLY A 89 -10.17 13.83 27.26
C GLY A 89 -10.02 12.56 28.11
N ASN A 90 -9.49 11.45 27.59
CA ASN A 90 -9.15 10.26 28.38
C ASN A 90 -7.69 9.86 28.09
N ASP A 91 -6.90 9.61 29.14
CA ASP A 91 -5.53 9.06 29.06
C ASP A 91 -5.48 7.59 28.58
N GLU A 92 -6.59 7.06 28.08
CA GLU A 92 -6.69 5.68 27.59
C GLU A 92 -6.36 5.61 26.11
N GLU A 93 -5.26 4.94 25.80
CA GLU A 93 -4.86 4.58 24.45
C GLU A 93 -5.80 3.51 23.89
N VAL A 94 -6.55 3.85 22.84
CA VAL A 94 -7.44 2.90 22.16
C VAL A 94 -6.76 2.37 20.91
N LEU A 95 -6.76 1.04 20.75
CA LEU A 95 -6.25 0.38 19.55
C LEU A 95 -7.04 0.86 18.32
N ASN A 96 -6.33 1.29 17.27
CA ASN A 96 -6.92 1.62 15.98
C ASN A 96 -7.05 0.34 15.13
N PRO A 97 -8.25 -0.24 14.98
CA PRO A 97 -8.41 -1.47 14.21
C PRO A 97 -8.16 -1.26 12.71
N ILE A 98 -8.31 -0.02 12.21
CA ILE A 98 -8.09 0.29 10.79
C ILE A 98 -6.60 0.25 10.48
N ALA A 99 -5.74 0.69 11.41
CA ALA A 99 -4.29 0.58 11.28
C ALA A 99 -3.78 -0.87 11.18
N TRP A 100 -4.55 -1.85 11.70
CA TRP A 100 -4.24 -3.28 11.66
C TRP A 100 -4.63 -3.99 10.36
N VAL A 101 -5.57 -3.42 9.61
CA VAL A 101 -6.02 -3.97 8.32
C VAL A 101 -5.07 -3.55 7.17
N GLY A 102 -4.22 -2.54 7.43
CA GLY A 102 -3.21 -2.00 6.54
C GLY A 102 -2.13 -2.97 6.09
#